data_AF-A0A257IXV7-F1
#
_entry.id   AF-A0A257IXV7-F1
#
_cell.length_a   1.000
_cell.length_b   1.000
_cell.length_c   1.000
_cell.angle_alpha   90.00
_cell.angle_beta   90.00
_cell.angle_gamma   90.00
#
_symmetry.space_group_name_H-M   'P 1'
#
loop_
_entity.id
_entity.type
_entity.pdbx_description
1 polymer ?
#
loop_
_entity_poly.entity_id
_entity_poly.type
_entity_poly.pdbx_seq_one_letter_code
_entity_poly.pdbx_strand_id
1 'polypeptide(L)'
;MRATRWANLAAMLTALAMAGACTSVVPLAPPGVRDQSAAGACSAAPWGDNPPYLRGTMNQWQADEASEFVWRCNAYQLNVQLSGEHRFKIADDSWRDDTILANARGVATEGLPPVLARGPATTELRQHFAGKQTLTLRFGPAGPQLSLADGHFVDVRQQPVTHPTALGLRHDSRALADKQPFGAVPAGTEVQLAFSAPAGVEQATLVIERRQHEGNQTVLAYHPVARVPMQRSAGLQPGQERFTAR
;
A
#
# COMPACT_ATOMS: atom_id res chain seq x y z
N MET A 1 -67.14 -28.78 -25.48
CA MET A 1 -67.46 -27.88 -24.34
C MET A 1 -67.32 -26.44 -24.81
N ARG A 2 -68.44 -25.71 -24.84
CA ARG A 2 -68.54 -24.30 -25.24
C ARG A 2 -68.53 -23.42 -23.98
N ALA A 3 -67.84 -22.28 -24.03
CA ALA A 3 -68.26 -21.05 -23.34
C ALA A 3 -67.43 -19.87 -23.92
N THR A 4 -67.93 -19.19 -24.96
CA THR A 4 -68.53 -17.84 -24.92
C THR A 4 -67.72 -16.78 -24.17
N ARG A 5 -67.08 -15.91 -24.97
CA ARG A 5 -66.74 -14.51 -24.66
C ARG A 5 -68.03 -13.69 -24.49
N TRP A 6 -67.89 -12.46 -24.00
CA TRP A 6 -68.56 -11.17 -24.29
C TRP A 6 -68.27 -10.26 -23.08
N ALA A 7 -68.16 -8.93 -23.09
CA ALA A 7 -67.65 -7.92 -24.00
C ALA A 7 -67.44 -6.65 -23.14
N ASN A 8 -66.54 -5.78 -23.60
CA ASN A 8 -66.17 -4.41 -23.19
C ASN A 8 -67.18 -3.51 -22.47
N LEU A 9 -66.66 -2.58 -21.64
CA LEU A 9 -66.98 -1.13 -21.53
C LEU A 9 -66.22 -0.57 -20.30
N ALA A 10 -65.09 0.12 -20.43
CA ALA A 10 -64.93 1.57 -20.67
C ALA A 10 -65.66 2.49 -19.67
N ALA A 11 -64.90 3.18 -18.80
CA ALA A 11 -64.97 4.63 -18.56
C ALA A 11 -64.15 5.03 -17.33
N MET A 12 -63.20 5.95 -17.53
CA MET A 12 -62.65 6.83 -16.50
C MET A 12 -63.74 7.77 -15.96
N LEU A 13 -63.66 8.21 -14.69
CA LEU A 13 -63.55 9.63 -14.30
C LEU A 13 -63.46 9.80 -12.77
N THR A 14 -62.34 10.37 -12.35
CA THR A 14 -62.11 11.44 -11.35
C THR A 14 -62.88 11.57 -10.01
N ALA A 15 -62.03 11.63 -8.96
CA ALA A 15 -61.94 12.63 -7.89
C ALA A 15 -63.00 12.70 -6.78
N LEU A 16 -62.54 12.51 -5.53
CA LEU A 16 -62.68 13.55 -4.49
C LEU A 16 -61.67 13.33 -3.34
N ALA A 17 -60.95 14.40 -3.00
CA ALA A 17 -60.05 14.47 -1.85
C ALA A 17 -60.84 14.81 -0.58
N MET A 18 -60.51 14.16 0.54
CA MET A 18 -60.92 14.57 1.89
C MET A 18 -59.70 14.43 2.80
N ALA A 19 -59.24 15.58 3.30
CA ALA A 19 -58.16 15.69 4.27
C ALA A 19 -58.65 15.21 5.64
N GLY A 20 -57.91 14.29 6.25
CA GLY A 20 -58.05 13.86 7.64
C GLY A 20 -56.70 13.94 8.34
N ALA A 21 -56.61 14.80 9.34
CA ALA A 21 -55.41 15.01 10.14
C ALA A 21 -55.11 13.77 10.98
N CYS A 22 -54.00 13.09 10.69
CA CYS A 22 -53.36 12.15 11.61
C CYS A 22 -52.19 12.87 12.29
N THR A 23 -52.31 13.10 13.59
CA THR A 23 -51.20 13.49 14.46
C THR A 23 -50.19 12.34 14.53
N SER A 24 -49.14 12.40 13.74
CA SER A 24 -47.98 11.53 13.88
C SER A 24 -47.04 12.12 14.94
N VAL A 25 -46.95 11.43 16.07
CA VAL A 25 -45.89 11.63 17.07
C VAL A 25 -44.56 11.34 16.36
N VAL A 26 -43.75 12.37 16.14
CA VAL A 26 -42.36 12.21 15.68
C VAL A 26 -41.56 11.67 16.87
N PRO A 27 -40.99 10.46 16.81
CA PRO A 27 -40.00 10.07 17.80
C PRO A 27 -38.81 11.01 17.65
N LEU A 28 -38.43 11.67 18.75
CA LEU A 28 -37.23 12.49 18.84
C LEU A 28 -36.04 11.55 18.60
N ALA A 29 -35.49 11.56 17.38
CA ALA A 29 -34.22 10.93 17.09
C ALA A 29 -33.16 11.53 18.04
N PRO A 30 -32.28 10.71 18.64
CA PRO A 30 -31.20 11.25 19.45
C PRO A 30 -30.38 12.25 18.61
N PRO A 31 -29.91 13.36 19.21
CA PRO A 31 -29.12 14.35 18.48
C PRO A 31 -27.92 13.67 17.83
N GLY A 32 -27.80 13.94 16.53
CA GLY A 32 -26.93 13.25 15.60
C GLY A 32 -25.58 12.87 16.16
N VAL A 33 -25.35 11.56 16.24
CA VAL A 33 -24.07 11.04 15.81
C VAL A 33 -23.96 11.44 14.36
N ARG A 34 -23.26 12.54 14.10
CA ARG A 34 -22.74 12.82 12.77
C ARG A 34 -21.94 11.57 12.42
N ASP A 35 -22.51 10.77 11.55
CA ASP A 35 -21.83 9.69 10.89
C ASP A 35 -20.68 10.34 10.12
N GLN A 36 -19.54 10.50 10.80
CA GLN A 36 -18.27 10.86 10.19
C GLN A 36 -17.72 9.65 9.44
N SER A 37 -18.58 8.99 8.66
CA SER A 37 -18.19 8.06 7.61
C SER A 37 -18.05 8.84 6.30
N ALA A 38 -17.25 9.90 6.35
CA ALA A 38 -16.53 10.38 5.18
C ALA A 38 -15.08 9.87 5.24
N ALA A 39 -14.90 8.60 5.64
CA ALA A 39 -13.74 7.84 5.22
C ALA A 39 -13.91 7.63 3.71
N GLY A 40 -13.36 8.54 2.91
CA GLY A 40 -13.34 8.42 1.47
C GLY A 40 -12.89 7.02 1.07
N ALA A 41 -13.64 6.36 0.19
CA ALA A 41 -13.35 5.01 -0.26
C ALA A 41 -11.87 4.91 -0.66
N CYS A 42 -11.17 3.95 -0.07
CA CYS A 42 -9.79 3.64 -0.40
C CYS A 42 -9.69 3.38 -1.92
N SER A 43 -8.85 4.13 -2.64
CA SER A 43 -8.67 3.96 -4.07
C SER A 43 -7.43 3.14 -4.38
N ALA A 44 -7.37 2.58 -5.60
CA ALA A 44 -6.16 1.94 -6.10
C ALA A 44 -5.01 2.96 -6.19
N ALA A 45 -3.78 2.46 -6.01
CA ALA A 45 -2.58 3.25 -6.16
C ALA A 45 -2.42 3.70 -7.63
N PRO A 46 -2.11 4.97 -7.91
CA PRO A 46 -1.98 5.49 -9.28
C PRO A 46 -0.98 4.75 -10.16
N TRP A 47 0.07 4.17 -9.57
CA TRP A 47 1.12 3.44 -10.29
C TRP A 47 1.14 1.93 -9.98
N GLY A 48 0.05 1.40 -9.43
CA GLY A 48 -0.07 0.00 -9.06
C GLY A 48 1.05 -0.44 -8.11
N ASP A 49 1.71 -1.55 -8.46
CA ASP A 49 2.77 -2.17 -7.65
C ASP A 49 4.15 -1.50 -7.83
N ASN A 50 4.25 -0.42 -8.62
CA ASN A 50 5.50 0.32 -8.84
C ASN A 50 5.43 1.66 -8.08
N PRO A 51 5.83 1.69 -6.79
CA PRO A 51 5.79 2.91 -6.00
C PRO A 51 6.85 3.93 -6.49
N PRO A 52 6.62 5.23 -6.24
CA PRO A 52 7.63 6.24 -6.47
C PRO A 52 8.58 6.33 -5.26
N TYR A 53 9.75 6.92 -5.48
CA TYR A 53 10.80 7.14 -4.48
C TYR A 53 11.11 8.63 -4.36
N LEU A 54 11.56 9.05 -3.18
CA LEU A 54 12.19 10.36 -2.99
C LEU A 54 13.64 10.28 -3.46
N ARG A 55 13.99 10.86 -4.60
CA ARG A 55 15.33 10.74 -5.21
C ARG A 55 16.03 12.09 -5.24
N GLY A 56 17.19 12.20 -4.60
CA GLY A 56 17.88 13.49 -4.49
C GLY A 56 19.25 13.45 -3.81
N THR A 57 19.68 14.59 -3.27
CA THR A 57 20.98 14.72 -2.62
C THR A 57 21.13 13.84 -1.37
N MET A 58 20.03 13.44 -0.73
CA MET A 58 20.01 12.57 0.46
C MET A 58 20.41 11.12 0.16
N ASN A 59 20.21 10.65 -1.07
CA ASN A 59 20.43 9.26 -1.47
C ASN A 59 21.14 9.14 -2.82
N GLN A 60 21.92 10.16 -3.21
CA GLN A 60 22.68 10.17 -4.46
C GLN A 60 21.82 9.84 -5.69
N TRP A 61 20.57 10.34 -5.68
CA TRP A 61 19.56 10.12 -6.73
C TRP A 61 19.17 8.65 -6.95
N GLN A 62 19.43 7.76 -5.99
CA GLN A 62 19.02 6.35 -6.06
C GLN A 62 17.56 6.16 -5.64
N ALA A 63 16.99 5.01 -5.98
CA ALA A 63 15.68 4.56 -5.51
C ALA A 63 15.87 3.51 -4.42
N ASP A 64 16.26 3.96 -3.22
CA ASP A 64 16.46 3.07 -2.07
C ASP A 64 15.14 2.80 -1.33
N GLU A 65 15.01 1.61 -0.74
CA GLU A 65 13.81 1.17 0.00
C GLU A 65 13.42 2.13 1.14
N ALA A 66 14.39 2.81 1.78
CA ALA A 66 14.11 3.77 2.85
C ALA A 66 13.49 5.08 2.33
N SER A 67 13.55 5.33 1.02
CA SER A 67 12.98 6.48 0.33
C SER A 67 11.69 6.17 -0.46
N GLU A 68 11.19 4.94 -0.36
CA GLU A 68 9.98 4.48 -1.05
C GLU A 68 8.71 5.07 -0.45
N PHE A 69 7.86 5.69 -1.27
CA PHE A 69 6.54 6.11 -0.81
C PHE A 69 5.56 4.95 -0.77
N VAL A 70 4.73 4.93 0.28
CA VAL A 70 3.69 3.90 0.47
C VAL A 70 2.32 4.46 0.17
N TRP A 71 1.55 3.75 -0.66
CA TRP A 71 0.15 4.08 -0.87
C TRP A 71 -0.67 3.80 0.39
N ARG A 72 -1.45 4.79 0.81
CA ARG A 72 -2.35 4.76 1.97
C ARG A 72 -3.69 5.33 1.56
N CYS A 73 -4.48 4.50 0.89
CA CYS A 73 -5.85 4.74 0.40
C CYS A 73 -6.06 5.90 -0.58
N ASN A 74 -5.51 7.08 -0.35
CA ASN A 74 -5.70 8.26 -1.19
C ASN A 74 -4.43 9.12 -1.34
N ALA A 75 -3.29 8.66 -0.80
CA ALA A 75 -2.02 9.36 -0.88
C ALA A 75 -0.84 8.39 -0.80
N TYR A 76 0.27 8.80 -1.40
CA TYR A 76 1.59 8.23 -1.15
C TYR A 76 2.21 8.93 0.07
N GLN A 77 2.72 8.19 1.03
CA GLN A 77 3.33 8.74 2.25
C GLN A 77 4.73 8.18 2.46
N LEU A 78 5.65 9.03 2.90
CA LEU A 78 7.03 8.65 3.23
C LEU A 78 7.46 9.36 4.53
N ASN A 79 7.98 8.59 5.47
CA ASN A 79 8.64 9.12 6.67
C ASN A 79 10.09 9.43 6.35
N VAL A 80 10.55 10.61 6.74
CA VAL A 80 11.93 11.05 6.55
C VAL A 80 12.54 11.50 7.87
N GLN A 81 13.82 11.24 8.05
CA GLN A 81 14.63 11.76 9.15
C GLN A 81 15.81 12.53 8.54
N LEU A 82 15.53 13.70 7.97
CA LEU A 82 16.48 14.51 7.22
C LEU A 82 16.62 15.89 7.85
N SER A 83 17.76 16.53 7.71
CA SER A 83 18.03 17.86 8.26
C SER A 83 18.77 18.71 7.24
N GLY A 84 18.40 19.98 7.14
CA GLY A 84 19.03 20.90 6.20
C GLY A 84 18.36 20.91 4.83
N GLU A 85 18.98 21.62 3.90
CA GLU A 85 18.47 21.77 2.54
C GLU A 85 18.82 20.54 1.69
N HIS A 86 17.82 19.99 1.00
CA HIS A 86 18.01 18.94 0.01
C HIS A 86 17.35 19.31 -1.31
N ARG A 87 17.97 18.85 -2.40
CA ARG A 87 17.40 18.89 -3.74
C ARG A 87 16.97 17.51 -4.18
N PHE A 88 15.78 17.38 -4.75
CA PHE A 88 15.22 16.08 -5.09
C PHE A 88 14.14 16.17 -6.17
N LYS A 89 13.76 15.01 -6.68
CA LYS A 89 12.55 14.73 -7.45
C LYS A 89 11.84 13.53 -6.83
N ILE A 90 10.61 13.29 -7.26
CA ILE A 90 9.91 12.04 -7.02
C ILE A 90 9.86 11.29 -8.35
N ALA A 91 10.25 10.03 -8.36
CA ALA A 91 10.17 9.17 -9.54
C ALA A 91 10.25 7.71 -9.10
N ASP A 92 9.78 6.79 -9.94
CA ASP A 92 10.06 5.37 -9.73
C ASP A 92 11.54 5.02 -9.97
N ASP A 93 11.87 3.74 -9.82
CA ASP A 93 13.23 3.21 -9.96
C ASP A 93 13.80 3.40 -11.37
N SER A 94 12.96 3.22 -12.38
CA SER A 94 13.29 3.25 -13.81
C SER A 94 13.20 4.64 -14.45
N TRP A 95 12.88 5.70 -13.67
CA TRP A 95 12.69 7.06 -14.18
C TRP A 95 11.64 7.14 -15.30
N ARG A 96 10.53 6.38 -15.21
CA ARG A 96 9.47 6.49 -16.22
C ARG A 96 8.92 7.91 -16.23
N ASP A 97 8.81 8.50 -17.43
CA ASP A 97 8.41 9.90 -17.64
C ASP A 97 7.13 10.28 -16.89
N ASP A 98 6.15 9.38 -16.83
CA ASP A 98 4.89 9.65 -16.15
C ASP A 98 5.02 9.63 -14.62
N THR A 99 6.06 9.06 -14.04
CA THR A 99 6.27 9.04 -12.58
C THR A 99 7.10 10.21 -12.06
N ILE A 100 7.83 10.90 -12.95
CA ILE A 100 8.70 12.01 -12.57
C ILE A 100 7.84 13.21 -12.16
N LEU A 101 7.91 13.59 -10.88
CA LEU A 101 7.24 14.76 -10.31
C LEU A 101 8.24 15.69 -9.63
N ALA A 102 8.22 16.96 -9.99
CA ALA A 102 9.00 18.01 -9.33
C ALA A 102 8.49 19.42 -9.69
N ASN A 103 9.36 20.44 -9.67
CA ASN A 103 9.02 21.79 -10.12
C ASN A 103 8.77 21.84 -11.64
N ALA A 104 7.97 22.81 -12.05
CA ALA A 104 7.83 23.15 -13.46
C ALA A 104 9.20 23.51 -14.06
N ARG A 105 9.37 23.26 -15.36
CA ARG A 105 10.63 23.50 -16.07
C ARG A 105 11.09 24.95 -15.87
N GLY A 106 12.32 25.11 -15.39
CA GLY A 106 12.94 26.42 -15.17
C GLY A 106 12.52 27.11 -13.88
N VAL A 107 11.65 26.51 -13.07
CA VAL A 107 11.26 27.03 -11.76
C VAL A 107 12.15 26.41 -10.69
N ALA A 108 12.89 27.26 -9.98
CA ALA A 108 13.74 26.87 -8.85
C ALA A 108 13.39 27.74 -7.64
N THR A 109 12.37 27.33 -6.89
CA THR A 109 11.94 27.99 -5.66
C THR A 109 12.30 27.15 -4.45
N GLU A 110 12.62 27.82 -3.35
CA GLU A 110 12.66 27.19 -2.02
C GLU A 110 11.24 26.82 -1.58
N GLY A 111 11.12 25.66 -0.95
CA GLY A 111 9.85 25.13 -0.47
C GLY A 111 9.10 24.30 -1.51
N LEU A 112 8.04 23.64 -1.04
CA LEU A 112 7.17 22.83 -1.90
C LEU A 112 6.18 23.72 -2.65
N PRO A 113 6.07 23.61 -3.99
CA PRO A 113 5.05 24.31 -4.74
C PRO A 113 3.66 23.73 -4.43
N PRO A 114 2.58 24.50 -4.66
CA PRO A 114 1.22 24.03 -4.40
C PRO A 114 0.79 22.88 -5.34
N VAL A 115 1.41 22.77 -6.51
CA VAL A 115 1.20 21.71 -7.51
C VAL A 115 2.55 21.37 -8.16
N LEU A 116 2.85 20.08 -8.29
CA LEU A 116 4.02 19.57 -8.98
C LEU A 116 3.76 19.44 -10.49
N ALA A 117 4.80 19.67 -11.28
CA ALA A 117 4.82 19.32 -12.69
C ALA A 117 5.22 17.85 -12.86
N ARG A 118 4.77 17.24 -13.97
CA ARG A 118 5.08 15.85 -14.35
C ARG A 118 5.98 15.82 -15.59
N GLY A 119 6.89 14.86 -15.65
CA GLY A 119 7.71 14.59 -16.82
C GLY A 119 9.21 14.85 -16.65
N PRO A 120 10.03 14.44 -17.64
CA PRO A 120 11.49 14.47 -17.55
C PRO A 120 12.06 15.90 -17.53
N ALA A 121 11.36 16.85 -18.15
CA ALA A 121 11.80 18.25 -18.26
C ALA A 121 11.58 19.08 -16.97
N THR A 122 11.13 18.45 -15.89
CA THR A 122 10.94 19.10 -14.58
C THR A 122 12.25 19.60 -13.99
N THR A 123 12.17 20.62 -13.14
CA THR A 123 13.30 21.12 -12.35
C THR A 123 13.23 20.55 -10.93
N GLU A 124 14.39 20.37 -10.28
CA GLU A 124 14.46 19.80 -8.92
C GLU A 124 13.65 20.64 -7.90
N LEU A 125 13.05 19.96 -6.93
CA LEU A 125 12.52 20.57 -5.72
C LEU A 125 13.67 20.92 -4.78
N ARG A 126 13.50 21.97 -3.98
CA ARG A 126 14.44 22.37 -2.93
C ARG A 126 13.66 22.57 -1.63
N GLN A 127 14.01 21.79 -0.60
CA GLN A 127 13.30 21.80 0.68
C GLN A 127 14.28 21.73 1.83
N HIS A 128 14.03 22.55 2.84
CA HIS A 128 14.66 22.42 4.15
C HIS A 128 13.89 21.41 5.01
N PHE A 129 14.56 20.36 5.46
CA PHE A 129 14.01 19.37 6.37
C PHE A 129 14.44 19.67 7.81
N ALA A 130 13.53 19.44 8.76
CA ALA A 130 13.70 19.79 10.17
C ALA A 130 13.71 18.54 11.08
N GLY A 131 14.24 17.43 10.59
CA GLY A 131 14.34 16.17 11.30
C GLY A 131 13.20 15.21 10.96
N LYS A 132 12.42 14.85 11.98
CA LYS A 132 11.39 13.80 11.89
C LYS A 132 10.14 14.36 11.22
N GLN A 133 9.94 14.04 9.93
CA GLN A 133 8.84 14.59 9.15
C GLN A 133 8.22 13.54 8.21
N THR A 134 7.01 13.81 7.72
CA THR A 134 6.30 12.99 6.75
C THR A 134 6.05 13.79 5.48
N LEU A 135 6.46 13.24 4.34
CA LEU A 135 6.04 13.67 3.02
C LEU A 135 4.73 12.97 2.64
N THR A 136 3.77 13.73 2.13
CA THR A 136 2.49 13.20 1.62
C THR A 136 2.26 13.72 0.20
N LEU A 137 2.21 12.80 -0.76
CA LEU A 137 1.92 13.06 -2.17
C LEU A 137 0.47 12.67 -2.46
N ARG A 138 -0.34 13.65 -2.88
CA ARG A 138 -1.75 13.49 -3.25
C ARG A 138 -1.95 13.84 -4.72
N PHE A 139 -2.96 13.23 -5.34
CA PHE A 139 -3.39 13.57 -6.69
C PHE A 139 -4.80 14.15 -6.64
N GLY A 140 -4.90 15.45 -6.91
CA GLY A 140 -6.16 16.16 -7.01
C GLY A 140 -6.47 16.57 -8.45
N PRO A 141 -7.63 17.19 -8.69
CA PRO A 141 -8.00 17.70 -10.02
C PRO A 141 -7.05 18.77 -10.55
N ALA A 142 -6.37 19.52 -9.66
CA ALA A 142 -5.36 20.50 -10.03
C ALA A 142 -3.99 19.88 -10.39
N GLY A 143 -3.79 18.59 -10.10
CA GLY A 143 -2.52 17.89 -10.30
C GLY A 143 -1.94 17.26 -9.02
N PRO A 144 -0.71 16.73 -9.10
CA PRO A 144 0.00 16.17 -7.97
C PRO A 144 0.44 17.25 -6.98
N GLN A 145 0.31 16.98 -5.68
CA GLN A 145 0.65 17.93 -4.61
C GLN A 145 1.47 17.22 -3.55
N LEU A 146 2.57 17.82 -3.12
CA LEU A 146 3.42 17.30 -2.06
C LEU A 146 3.35 18.23 -0.86
N SER A 147 3.09 17.66 0.31
CA SER A 147 3.11 18.37 1.59
C SER A 147 4.11 17.73 2.55
N LEU A 148 4.72 18.55 3.40
CA LEU A 148 5.60 18.13 4.48
C LEU A 148 4.94 18.45 5.82
N ALA A 149 4.88 17.49 6.72
CA ALA A 149 4.35 17.67 8.07
C ALA A 149 5.34 17.12 9.11
N ASP A 150 5.33 17.67 10.32
CA ASP A 150 6.17 17.19 11.40
C ASP A 150 5.68 15.84 11.96
N GLY A 151 6.62 15.05 12.47
CA GLY A 151 6.37 13.71 12.99
C GLY A 151 6.43 12.63 11.91
N HIS A 152 6.22 11.39 12.34
CA HIS A 152 6.10 10.24 11.45
C HIS A 152 4.72 9.63 11.60
N PHE A 153 4.15 9.15 10.50
CA PHE A 153 3.05 8.20 10.59
C PHE A 153 3.59 6.84 11.03
N VAL A 154 2.70 6.00 11.59
CA VAL A 154 3.06 4.62 11.90
C VAL A 154 3.12 3.83 10.58
N ASP A 155 4.33 3.58 10.08
CA ASP A 155 4.51 2.60 9.01
C ASP A 155 4.62 1.20 9.63
N VAL A 156 3.58 0.40 9.47
CA VAL A 156 3.50 -0.98 9.97
C VAL A 156 4.63 -1.87 9.43
N ARG A 157 5.24 -1.54 8.28
CA ARG A 157 6.39 -2.26 7.72
C ARG A 157 7.70 -1.99 8.47
N GLN A 158 7.81 -0.83 9.12
CA GLN A 158 9.00 -0.36 9.82
C GLN A 158 8.90 -0.56 11.34
N GLN A 159 7.82 -1.21 11.82
CA GLN A 159 7.68 -1.49 13.24
C GLN A 159 8.68 -2.58 13.65
N PRO A 160 9.47 -2.36 14.72
CA PRO A 160 10.32 -3.42 15.25
C PRO A 160 9.47 -4.64 15.59
N VAL A 161 9.90 -5.82 15.14
CA VAL A 161 9.23 -7.08 15.50
C VAL A 161 9.46 -7.29 17.00
N THR A 162 8.40 -7.19 17.81
CA THR A 162 8.49 -7.34 19.28
C THR A 162 7.86 -8.63 19.80
N HIS A 163 7.04 -9.33 18.99
CA HIS A 163 6.33 -10.51 19.45
C HIS A 163 7.30 -11.66 19.76
N PRO A 164 7.24 -12.29 20.95
CA PRO A 164 8.22 -13.29 21.36
C PRO A 164 8.26 -14.51 20.43
N THR A 165 7.10 -14.97 19.92
CA THR A 165 7.05 -16.06 18.93
C THR A 165 7.78 -15.69 17.63
N ALA A 166 7.59 -14.46 17.13
CA ALA A 166 8.26 -14.00 15.91
C ALA A 166 9.77 -13.84 16.12
N LEU A 167 10.17 -13.28 17.26
CA LEU A 167 11.58 -13.18 17.66
C LEU A 167 12.23 -14.55 17.92
N GLY A 168 11.43 -15.58 18.21
CA GLY A 168 11.87 -16.96 18.43
C GLY A 168 12.04 -17.79 17.16
N LEU A 169 11.64 -17.29 15.98
CA LEU A 169 11.77 -17.99 14.71
C LEU A 169 13.22 -18.29 14.37
N ARG A 170 13.52 -19.52 13.93
CA ARG A 170 14.88 -19.95 13.55
C ARG A 170 14.88 -20.62 12.19
N HIS A 171 15.75 -20.12 11.31
CA HIS A 171 16.12 -20.72 10.05
C HIS A 171 17.65 -20.62 9.92
N ASP A 172 18.35 -21.74 9.73
CA ASP A 172 19.75 -21.78 9.35
C ASP A 172 19.87 -22.31 7.92
N SER A 173 20.21 -21.43 6.98
CA SER A 173 20.36 -21.75 5.56
C SER A 173 21.53 -22.69 5.24
N ARG A 174 22.26 -23.18 6.26
CA ARG A 174 23.32 -24.19 6.16
C ARG A 174 22.93 -25.52 6.83
N ALA A 175 21.82 -25.56 7.56
CA ALA A 175 21.33 -26.78 8.19
C ALA A 175 20.49 -27.58 7.19
N LEU A 176 20.83 -28.85 6.97
CA LEU A 176 20.07 -29.74 6.08
C LEU A 176 18.58 -29.81 6.46
N ALA A 177 18.24 -29.65 7.74
CA ALA A 177 16.83 -29.64 8.14
C ALA A 177 16.05 -28.48 7.50
N ASP A 178 16.70 -27.33 7.32
CA ASP A 178 16.09 -26.03 7.02
C ASP A 178 16.11 -25.69 5.52
N LYS A 179 17.05 -26.27 4.76
CA LYS A 179 17.13 -26.08 3.32
C LYS A 179 17.71 -27.30 2.61
N GLN A 180 16.99 -27.81 1.60
CA GLN A 180 17.48 -28.85 0.70
C GLN A 180 16.93 -28.66 -0.72
N PRO A 181 17.70 -28.94 -1.78
CA PRO A 181 19.14 -29.25 -1.76
C PRO A 181 20.00 -27.99 -1.52
N PHE A 182 21.28 -28.21 -1.21
CA PHE A 182 22.27 -27.14 -1.11
C PHE A 182 22.96 -26.85 -2.44
N GLY A 183 23.52 -25.64 -2.54
CA GLY A 183 24.34 -25.22 -3.68
C GLY A 183 23.53 -24.74 -4.88
N ALA A 184 24.14 -24.83 -6.06
CA ALA A 184 23.48 -24.50 -7.32
C ALA A 184 22.40 -25.55 -7.60
N VAL A 185 21.15 -25.09 -7.64
CA VAL A 185 19.99 -25.95 -7.85
C VAL A 185 19.56 -25.84 -9.32
N PRO A 186 19.57 -26.93 -10.11
CA PRO A 186 19.10 -26.89 -11.50
C PRO A 186 17.64 -26.47 -11.59
N ALA A 187 17.29 -25.75 -12.65
CA ALA A 187 15.90 -25.37 -12.91
C ALA A 187 14.98 -26.61 -12.93
N GLY A 188 13.83 -26.51 -12.26
CA GLY A 188 12.86 -27.61 -12.13
C GLY A 188 13.12 -28.56 -10.95
N THR A 189 14.21 -28.39 -10.20
CA THR A 189 14.45 -29.14 -8.96
C THR A 189 13.59 -28.58 -7.82
N GLU A 190 12.90 -29.45 -7.08
CA GLU A 190 12.16 -29.08 -5.87
C GLU A 190 13.13 -28.57 -4.79
N VAL A 191 12.80 -27.44 -4.15
CA VAL A 191 13.59 -26.87 -3.06
C VAL A 191 12.72 -26.82 -1.81
N GLN A 192 13.08 -27.62 -0.81
CA GLN A 192 12.47 -27.55 0.49
C GLN A 192 13.10 -26.43 1.32
N LEU A 193 12.26 -25.57 1.89
CA LEU A 193 12.63 -24.57 2.88
C LEU A 193 11.81 -24.78 4.14
N ALA A 194 12.45 -24.62 5.29
CA ALA A 194 11.80 -24.80 6.57
C ALA A 194 12.41 -23.93 7.67
N PHE A 195 11.60 -23.63 8.68
CA PHE A 195 12.02 -22.94 9.89
C PHE A 195 11.34 -23.56 11.12
N SER A 196 11.91 -23.36 12.31
CA SER A 196 11.25 -23.69 13.58
C SER A 196 10.82 -22.44 14.35
N ALA A 197 9.80 -22.60 15.18
CA ALA A 197 9.24 -21.53 16.01
C ALA A 197 8.86 -22.08 17.39
N PRO A 198 8.81 -21.25 18.45
CA PRO A 198 7.98 -21.53 19.61
C PRO A 198 6.51 -21.70 19.20
N ALA A 199 5.71 -22.36 20.04
CA ALA A 199 4.28 -22.42 19.84
C ALA A 199 3.65 -21.03 19.68
N GLY A 200 2.63 -20.94 18.82
CA GLY A 200 1.81 -19.73 18.66
C GLY A 200 1.93 -19.04 17.30
N VAL A 201 2.64 -19.62 16.33
CA VAL A 201 2.47 -19.21 14.93
C VAL A 201 1.07 -19.63 14.52
N GLU A 202 0.29 -18.79 13.82
CA GLU A 202 -1.05 -19.17 13.33
C GLU A 202 -0.98 -19.71 11.89
N GLN A 203 -0.23 -19.01 11.04
CA GLN A 203 0.02 -19.36 9.65
C GLN A 203 1.44 -18.97 9.24
N ALA A 204 2.02 -19.75 8.32
CA ALA A 204 3.30 -19.45 7.70
C ALA A 204 3.18 -19.58 6.18
N THR A 205 3.79 -18.66 5.43
CA THR A 205 3.78 -18.65 3.96
C THR A 205 5.18 -18.35 3.47
N LEU A 206 5.72 -19.21 2.62
CA LEU A 206 6.93 -18.94 1.87
C LEU A 206 6.59 -18.00 0.71
N VAL A 207 7.17 -16.81 0.70
CA VAL A 207 7.06 -15.87 -0.41
C VAL A 207 8.29 -16.03 -1.30
N ILE A 208 8.06 -16.35 -2.58
CA ILE A 208 9.11 -16.45 -3.58
C ILE A 208 9.05 -15.18 -4.41
N GLU A 209 10.17 -14.47 -4.48
CA GLU A 209 10.26 -13.19 -5.18
C GLU A 209 11.34 -13.25 -6.25
N ARG A 210 11.08 -12.57 -7.36
CA ARG A 210 12.07 -12.35 -8.40
C ARG A 210 12.78 -11.05 -8.08
N ARG A 211 14.08 -11.15 -7.83
CA ARG A 211 14.94 -9.99 -7.70
C ARG A 211 15.34 -9.49 -9.09
N GLN A 212 14.94 -8.27 -9.44
CA GLN A 212 15.51 -7.53 -10.56
C GLN A 212 16.70 -6.74 -10.04
N HIS A 213 17.85 -6.96 -10.64
CA HIS A 213 19.08 -6.27 -10.29
C HIS A 213 19.74 -5.74 -11.56
N GLU A 214 19.75 -4.41 -11.73
CA GLU A 214 20.34 -3.75 -12.90
C GLU A 214 21.43 -2.75 -12.51
N GLY A 215 22.41 -2.60 -13.39
CA GLY A 215 23.55 -1.69 -13.20
C GLY A 215 24.37 -2.02 -11.95
N ASN A 216 24.98 -1.00 -11.36
CA ASN A 216 25.73 -1.12 -10.10
C ASN A 216 24.79 -1.02 -8.89
N GLN A 217 23.82 -1.94 -8.79
CA GLN A 217 22.73 -1.90 -7.78
C GLN A 217 21.80 -0.69 -7.89
N THR A 218 21.69 -0.10 -9.08
CA THR A 218 20.86 1.08 -9.33
C THR A 218 19.36 0.76 -9.34
N VAL A 219 19.03 -0.47 -9.73
CA VAL A 219 17.68 -1.04 -9.60
C VAL A 219 17.77 -2.27 -8.72
N LEU A 220 17.01 -2.26 -7.63
CA LEU A 220 16.79 -3.41 -6.74
C LEU A 220 15.30 -3.50 -6.47
N ALA A 221 14.60 -4.32 -7.26
CA ALA A 221 13.17 -4.55 -7.10
C ALA A 221 12.90 -6.03 -6.77
N TYR A 222 11.94 -6.28 -5.88
CA TYR A 222 11.46 -7.61 -5.54
C TYR A 222 10.01 -7.74 -5.97
N HIS A 223 9.75 -8.62 -6.93
CA HIS A 223 8.38 -8.89 -7.39
C HIS A 223 7.93 -10.26 -6.90
N PRO A 224 6.84 -10.35 -6.11
CA PRO A 224 6.28 -11.63 -5.71
C PRO A 224 5.92 -12.50 -6.93
N VAL A 225 6.48 -13.70 -6.97
CA VAL A 225 6.23 -14.71 -8.00
C VAL A 225 5.25 -15.77 -7.49
N ALA A 226 5.40 -16.18 -6.23
CA ALA A 226 4.53 -17.18 -5.62
C ALA A 226 4.43 -16.98 -4.10
N ARG A 227 3.33 -17.47 -3.54
CA ARG A 227 3.09 -17.57 -2.10
C ARG A 227 2.67 -19.01 -1.80
N VAL A 228 3.54 -19.75 -1.11
CA VAL A 228 3.35 -21.18 -0.82
C VAL A 228 3.04 -21.34 0.67
N PRO A 229 1.83 -21.77 1.05
CA PRO A 229 1.53 -22.07 2.46
C PRO A 229 2.50 -23.13 3.00
N MET A 230 3.08 -22.87 4.16
CA MET A 230 3.97 -23.83 4.81
C MET A 230 3.17 -24.79 5.68
N GLN A 231 3.51 -26.07 5.60
CA GLN A 231 2.89 -27.13 6.39
C GLN A 231 3.48 -27.14 7.81
N ARG A 232 2.61 -27.14 8.81
CA ARG A 232 2.97 -27.23 10.23
C ARG A 232 3.17 -28.69 10.64
N SER A 233 4.23 -28.95 11.39
CA SER A 233 4.46 -30.21 12.10
C SER A 233 5.10 -29.97 13.46
N ALA A 234 5.26 -31.02 14.26
CA ALA A 234 6.01 -30.94 15.51
C ALA A 234 7.49 -30.59 15.24
N GLY A 235 8.07 -29.76 16.11
CA GLY A 235 9.50 -29.43 16.10
C GLY A 235 10.37 -30.52 16.71
N LEU A 236 11.70 -30.37 16.57
CA LEU A 236 12.68 -31.31 17.12
C LEU A 236 12.81 -31.22 18.64
N GLN A 237 12.41 -30.10 19.24
CA GLN A 237 12.41 -29.87 20.67
C GLN A 237 10.98 -29.76 21.21
N PRO A 238 10.73 -30.19 22.46
CA PRO A 238 9.43 -29.99 23.11
C PRO A 238 9.02 -28.52 23.10
N GLY A 239 7.77 -28.23 22.71
CA GLY A 239 7.24 -26.87 22.63
C GLY A 239 7.67 -26.08 21.39
N GLN A 240 8.45 -26.67 20.47
CA GLN A 240 8.68 -26.11 19.14
C GLN A 240 7.73 -26.68 18.09
N GLU A 241 7.43 -25.84 17.12
CA GLU A 241 6.72 -26.16 15.90
C GLU A 241 7.67 -26.04 14.71
N ARG A 242 7.39 -26.78 13.65
CA ARG A 242 8.16 -26.79 12.41
C ARG A 242 7.26 -26.41 11.25
N PHE A 243 7.75 -25.56 10.36
CA PHE A 243 7.04 -25.13 9.16
C PHE A 243 7.88 -25.44 7.93
N THR A 244 7.30 -26.13 6.94
CA THR A 244 8.01 -26.59 5.74
C THR A 244 7.21 -26.26 4.47
N ALA A 245 7.88 -25.78 3.43
CA ALA A 245 7.35 -25.65 2.07
C ALA A 245 8.34 -26.22 1.05
N ARG A 246 7.84 -26.55 -0.14
CA ARG A 246 8.54 -27.15 -1.28
C ARG A 246 8.14 -26.42 -2.56
#